data_AF-I3W5G6-F1
#
_entry.id   AF-I3W5G6-F1
#
_cell.length_a   1.000
_cell.length_b   1.000
_cell.length_c   1.000
_cell.angle_alpha   90.00
_cell.angle_beta   90.00
_cell.angle_gamma   90.00
#
_symmetry.space_group_name_H-M   'P 1'
#
loop_
_entity.id
_entity.type
_entity.pdbx_description
1 polymer ?
#
loop_
_entity_poly.entity_id
_entity_poly.type
_entity_poly.pdbx_seq_one_letter_code
_entity_poly.pdbx_strand_id
1 'polypeptide(L)'
;EENIHGYFWTDQTAEKDGKTERLTKGLGGAQQKSYERYGVPGNWYNWGAFAERFNIDREPNEPNRFGWIVEIDPTDPSSTPVKHTALGRFRHEGAETILNADGRVVVYSGDDSRFDYLYRFVSNGRYDPANRAANLKLLSEGTLSAARFNDDGTLDWLPLTFGEGPLTPENGFESQADVMIDARLAADLLGATAMDRPED
;
A
#
# COMPACT_ATOMS: atom_id res chain seq x y z
N GLU A 1 1.55 1.40 8.00
CA GLU A 1 3.01 1.61 7.81
C GLU A 1 3.14 2.69 6.74
N GLU A 2 3.91 3.74 6.98
CA GLU A 2 3.90 4.95 6.15
C GLU A 2 5.20 5.08 5.34
N ASN A 3 6.19 5.85 5.82
CA ASN A 3 7.45 6.11 5.12
C ASN A 3 8.52 4.98 5.11
N ILE A 4 8.10 3.71 5.05
CA ILE A 4 9.03 2.54 5.14
C ILE A 4 10.03 2.46 3.97
N HIS A 5 9.67 3.01 2.82
CA HIS A 5 10.51 3.03 1.61
C HIS A 5 11.86 3.74 1.83
N GLY A 6 11.91 4.71 2.75
CA GLY A 6 13.13 5.42 3.17
C GLY A 6 14.19 4.54 3.81
N TYR A 7 13.81 3.39 4.37
CA TYR A 7 14.73 2.48 5.06
C TYR A 7 15.40 1.46 4.12
N PHE A 8 14.91 1.33 2.89
CA PHE A 8 15.50 0.47 1.89
C PHE A 8 16.70 1.13 1.20
N TRP A 9 17.66 0.29 0.86
CA TRP A 9 19.00 0.65 0.43
C TRP A 9 19.45 -0.14 -0.80
N THR A 10 20.45 0.37 -1.50
CA THR A 10 21.18 -0.35 -2.56
C THR A 10 22.69 -0.12 -2.42
N ASP A 11 23.49 -1.11 -2.80
CA ASP A 11 24.94 -0.97 -2.97
C ASP A 11 25.30 -0.31 -4.31
N GLN A 12 24.34 -0.19 -5.23
CA GLN A 12 24.56 0.37 -6.55
C GLN A 12 24.70 1.90 -6.51
N THR A 13 25.78 2.40 -7.11
CA THR A 13 26.12 3.81 -7.17
C THR A 13 26.39 4.27 -8.59
N ALA A 14 26.31 5.57 -8.81
CA ALA A 14 26.76 6.23 -10.03
C ALA A 14 27.48 7.53 -9.69
N GLU A 15 28.38 7.95 -10.60
CA GLU A 15 28.99 9.28 -10.55
C GLU A 15 28.02 10.32 -11.09
N LYS A 16 27.78 11.37 -10.30
CA LYS A 16 26.97 12.52 -10.68
C LYS A 16 27.60 13.79 -10.12
N ASP A 17 27.86 14.76 -11.00
CA ASP A 17 28.48 16.05 -10.65
C ASP A 17 29.78 15.91 -9.82
N GLY A 18 30.58 14.88 -10.12
CA GLY A 18 31.85 14.59 -9.43
C GLY A 18 31.70 13.97 -8.04
N LYS A 19 30.53 13.41 -7.72
CA LYS A 19 30.28 12.67 -6.48
C LYS A 19 29.71 11.29 -6.78
N THR A 20 30.15 10.30 -6.02
CA THR A 20 29.51 8.99 -5.98
C THR A 20 28.20 9.08 -5.20
N GLU A 21 27.06 8.91 -5.87
CA GLU A 21 25.73 8.88 -5.28
C GLU A 21 25.10 7.48 -5.43
N ARG A 22 24.29 7.06 -4.46
CA ARG A 22 23.50 5.82 -4.59
C ARG A 22 22.33 6.03 -5.53
N LEU A 23 22.03 4.98 -6.30
CA LEU A 23 20.89 4.98 -7.19
C LEU A 23 19.57 4.96 -6.39
N THR A 24 18.56 5.62 -6.94
CA THR A 24 17.18 5.69 -6.39
C THR A 24 16.12 5.25 -7.41
N LYS A 25 16.54 4.90 -8.64
CA LYS A 25 15.69 4.52 -9.78
C LYS A 25 16.43 3.50 -10.63
N GLY A 26 15.70 2.79 -11.50
CA GLY A 26 16.31 1.77 -12.37
C GLY A 26 16.69 0.47 -11.64
N LEU A 27 16.11 0.21 -10.46
CA LEU A 27 16.47 -0.89 -9.56
C LEU A 27 15.28 -1.81 -9.32
N GLY A 28 15.50 -3.00 -8.76
CA GLY A 28 14.43 -3.94 -8.38
C GLY A 28 14.06 -4.98 -9.44
N GLY A 29 14.71 -4.98 -10.61
CA GLY A 29 14.49 -5.99 -11.65
C GLY A 29 13.03 -6.04 -12.09
N ALA A 30 12.36 -7.18 -11.88
CA ALA A 30 10.93 -7.33 -12.18
C ALA A 30 10.04 -6.32 -11.41
N GLN A 31 10.49 -5.84 -10.25
CA GLN A 31 9.77 -4.87 -9.42
C GLN A 31 10.05 -3.42 -9.81
N GLN A 32 10.88 -3.14 -10.83
CA GLN A 32 11.38 -1.79 -11.10
C GLN A 32 10.27 -0.74 -11.24
N LYS A 33 9.21 -1.04 -12.01
CA LYS A 33 8.08 -0.13 -12.19
C LYS A 33 7.39 0.21 -10.86
N SER A 34 7.18 -0.81 -10.02
CA SER A 34 6.64 -0.61 -8.67
C SER A 34 7.60 0.24 -7.83
N TYR A 35 8.88 -0.12 -7.79
CA TYR A 35 9.85 0.54 -6.90
C TYR A 35 10.07 2.00 -7.25
N GLU A 36 10.06 2.35 -8.53
CA GLU A 36 10.07 3.74 -8.97
C GLU A 36 8.81 4.50 -8.54
N ARG A 37 7.63 3.87 -8.57
CA ARG A 37 6.35 4.50 -8.16
C ARG A 37 6.21 4.66 -6.64
N TYR A 38 6.83 3.77 -5.86
CA TYR A 38 6.80 3.76 -4.40
C TYR A 38 7.97 4.53 -3.76
N GLY A 39 9.01 4.84 -4.54
CA GLY A 39 10.22 5.53 -4.07
C GLY A 39 11.18 4.60 -3.33
N VAL A 40 11.40 3.40 -3.87
CA VAL A 40 12.31 2.37 -3.35
C VAL A 40 13.52 2.24 -4.29
N PRO A 41 14.77 2.27 -3.78
CA PRO A 41 15.14 2.54 -2.40
C PRO A 41 15.07 4.05 -2.11
N GLY A 42 14.63 4.43 -0.90
CA GLY A 42 14.64 5.82 -0.48
C GLY A 42 16.01 6.28 0.05
N ASN A 43 16.86 5.36 0.51
CA ASN A 43 18.21 5.64 1.03
C ASN A 43 18.26 6.70 2.16
N TRP A 44 17.21 6.85 2.97
CA TRP A 44 17.20 7.80 4.10
C TRP A 44 18.00 7.27 5.30
N TYR A 45 17.90 5.96 5.55
CA TYR A 45 18.64 5.27 6.60
C TYR A 45 19.52 4.18 6.01
N ASN A 46 20.76 4.07 6.51
CA ASN A 46 21.77 3.14 6.00
C ASN A 46 21.65 1.72 6.58
N TRP A 47 20.45 1.26 6.93
CA TRP A 47 20.25 -0.06 7.52
C TRP A 47 20.69 -1.19 6.58
N GLY A 48 20.43 -1.06 5.28
CA GLY A 48 20.83 -2.05 4.28
C GLY A 48 22.34 -2.20 4.10
N ALA A 49 23.16 -1.30 4.65
CA ALA A 49 24.62 -1.47 4.71
C ALA A 49 25.04 -2.50 5.78
N PHE A 50 24.16 -2.82 6.74
CA PHE A 50 24.45 -3.69 7.89
C PHE A 50 23.47 -4.85 8.06
N ALA A 51 22.27 -4.74 7.48
CA ALA A 51 21.23 -5.75 7.54
C ALA A 51 20.70 -6.02 6.12
N GLU A 52 21.02 -7.20 5.59
CA GLU A 52 20.69 -7.62 4.21
C GLU A 52 19.21 -7.47 3.88
N ARG A 53 18.33 -7.68 4.88
CA ARG A 53 16.89 -7.46 4.80
C ARG A 53 16.50 -6.10 4.19
N PHE A 54 17.26 -5.04 4.46
CA PHE A 54 16.96 -3.69 3.97
C PHE A 54 17.75 -3.32 2.71
N ASN A 55 18.48 -4.26 2.11
CA ASN A 55 19.23 -4.06 0.88
C ASN A 55 18.49 -4.74 -0.28
N ILE A 56 17.98 -3.96 -1.22
CA ILE A 56 17.16 -4.49 -2.33
C ILE A 56 17.99 -5.27 -3.36
N ASP A 57 19.32 -5.17 -3.33
CA ASP A 57 20.20 -6.00 -4.15
C ASP A 57 20.34 -7.42 -3.59
N ARG A 58 19.99 -7.61 -2.31
CA ARG A 58 20.04 -8.91 -1.61
C ARG A 58 18.65 -9.50 -1.43
N GLU A 59 17.70 -8.69 -0.99
CA GLU A 59 16.33 -9.09 -0.69
C GLU A 59 15.35 -8.28 -1.55
N PRO A 60 15.28 -8.55 -2.87
CA PRO A 60 14.60 -7.70 -3.83
C PRO A 60 13.09 -7.64 -3.64
N ASN A 61 12.46 -8.57 -2.88
CA ASN A 61 11.02 -8.58 -2.61
C ASN A 61 10.66 -8.07 -1.21
N GLU A 62 11.64 -7.79 -0.35
CA GLU A 62 11.37 -7.35 1.02
C GLU A 62 10.58 -6.03 1.09
N PRO A 63 10.78 -5.04 0.19
CA PRO A 63 9.92 -3.85 0.13
C PRO A 63 8.42 -4.13 -0.04
N ASN A 64 8.05 -5.25 -0.67
CA ASN A 64 6.65 -5.66 -0.84
C ASN A 64 6.04 -6.19 0.46
N ARG A 65 6.87 -6.55 1.45
CA ARG A 65 6.41 -7.02 2.77
C ARG A 65 6.14 -5.87 3.75
N PHE A 66 6.23 -4.62 3.30
CA PHE A 66 5.90 -3.42 4.08
C PHE A 66 5.01 -2.45 3.31
N GLY A 67 4.48 -1.46 4.01
CA GLY A 67 3.50 -0.50 3.50
C GLY A 67 2.06 -0.97 3.73
N TRP A 68 1.82 -1.74 4.80
CA TRP A 68 0.51 -2.33 5.11
C TRP A 68 -0.09 -1.73 6.38
N ILE A 69 -1.43 -1.82 6.50
CA ILE A 69 -2.11 -1.70 7.81
C ILE A 69 -1.85 -2.98 8.60
N VAL A 70 -1.48 -2.82 9.87
CA VAL A 70 -1.16 -3.94 10.79
C VAL A 70 -2.13 -3.90 11.97
N GLU A 71 -2.92 -4.96 12.14
CA GLU A 71 -3.80 -5.14 13.29
C GLU A 71 -3.02 -5.77 14.45
N ILE A 72 -3.20 -5.21 15.65
CA ILE A 72 -2.57 -5.66 16.89
C ILE A 72 -3.70 -5.92 17.90
N ASP A 73 -3.65 -7.04 18.61
CA ASP A 73 -4.55 -7.30 19.73
C ASP A 73 -3.89 -6.84 21.05
N PRO A 74 -4.27 -5.68 21.60
CA PRO A 74 -3.67 -5.18 22.83
C PRO A 74 -4.12 -5.97 24.08
N THR A 75 -5.13 -6.84 23.96
CA THR A 75 -5.65 -7.65 25.07
C THR A 75 -4.98 -9.02 25.18
N ASP A 76 -4.28 -9.45 24.13
CA ASP A 76 -3.52 -10.69 24.10
C ASP A 76 -2.05 -10.40 23.74
N PRO A 77 -1.13 -10.35 24.73
CA PRO A 77 0.28 -10.09 24.49
C PRO A 77 1.00 -11.24 23.77
N SER A 78 0.37 -12.40 23.63
CA SER A 78 0.88 -13.53 22.84
C SER A 78 0.40 -13.55 21.40
N SER A 79 -0.54 -12.65 21.05
CA SER A 79 -1.05 -12.52 19.70
C SER A 79 0.07 -12.08 18.74
N THR A 80 0.02 -12.62 17.53
CA THR A 80 0.90 -12.19 16.44
C THR A 80 0.17 -11.11 15.65
N PRO A 81 0.72 -9.88 15.51
CA PRO A 81 0.13 -8.86 14.66
C PRO A 81 -0.05 -9.32 13.22
N VAL A 82 -1.13 -8.87 12.57
CA VAL A 82 -1.50 -9.30 11.23
C VAL A 82 -1.41 -8.13 10.26
N LYS A 83 -0.65 -8.29 9.16
CA LYS A 83 -0.68 -7.34 8.05
C LYS A 83 -1.89 -7.64 7.16
N HIS A 84 -2.82 -6.71 7.03
CA HIS A 84 -4.04 -6.91 6.25
C HIS A 84 -3.87 -6.44 4.80
N THR A 85 -3.48 -7.37 3.94
CA THR A 85 -3.14 -7.06 2.54
C THR A 85 -4.34 -6.66 1.69
N ALA A 86 -5.57 -7.00 2.11
CA ALA A 86 -6.79 -6.58 1.42
C ALA A 86 -7.04 -5.05 1.50
N LEU A 87 -6.33 -4.34 2.38
CA LEU A 87 -6.38 -2.88 2.48
C LEU A 87 -5.35 -2.19 1.56
N GLY A 88 -4.62 -2.96 0.74
CA GLY A 88 -3.64 -2.46 -0.21
C GLY A 88 -2.32 -2.06 0.42
N ARG A 89 -1.30 -1.88 -0.43
CA ARG A 89 0.03 -1.44 -0.03
C ARG A 89 0.30 -0.02 -0.50
N PHE A 90 0.58 0.89 0.44
CA PHE A 90 0.98 2.27 0.20
C PHE A 90 1.48 2.94 1.51
N ARG A 91 1.69 4.26 1.52
CA ARG A 91 2.15 4.99 2.71
C ARG A 91 0.95 5.39 3.57
N HIS A 92 0.39 4.40 4.27
CA HIS A 92 -0.79 4.62 5.11
C HIS A 92 -0.49 5.59 6.25
N GLU A 93 -1.17 6.74 6.27
CA GLU A 93 -1.12 7.67 7.40
C GLU A 93 -2.04 7.20 8.53
N GLY A 94 -3.35 7.18 8.25
CA GLY A 94 -4.40 6.73 9.15
C GLY A 94 -5.14 5.47 8.68
N ALA A 95 -6.01 4.96 9.54
CA ALA A 95 -6.96 3.89 9.25
C ALA A 95 -8.32 4.21 9.91
N GLU A 96 -8.96 5.28 9.44
CA GLU A 96 -10.21 5.78 10.01
C GLU A 96 -11.33 4.76 9.76
N THR A 97 -11.89 4.22 10.84
CA THR A 97 -12.75 3.05 10.79
C THR A 97 -14.16 3.39 11.24
N ILE A 98 -15.14 3.08 10.39
CA ILE A 98 -16.56 3.23 10.72
C ILE A 98 -17.32 1.91 10.54
N LEU A 99 -18.46 1.80 11.22
CA LEU A 99 -19.46 0.79 10.94
C LEU A 99 -20.52 1.40 10.02
N ASN A 100 -20.65 0.87 8.81
CA ASN A 100 -21.66 1.35 7.87
C ASN A 100 -23.07 0.97 8.34
N ALA A 101 -24.11 1.62 7.79
CA ALA A 101 -25.50 1.35 8.15
C ALA A 101 -25.95 -0.09 7.87
N ASP A 102 -25.27 -0.77 6.94
CA ASP A 102 -25.47 -2.20 6.66
C ASP A 102 -24.62 -3.13 7.56
N GLY A 103 -23.90 -2.58 8.53
CA GLY A 103 -23.09 -3.33 9.49
C GLY A 103 -21.76 -3.86 8.93
N ARG A 104 -21.35 -3.46 7.71
CA ARG A 104 -20.00 -3.75 7.21
C ARG A 104 -19.00 -2.76 7.78
N VAL A 105 -17.78 -3.23 8.02
CA VAL A 105 -16.66 -2.39 8.45
C VAL A 105 -16.12 -1.64 7.24
N VAL A 106 -15.90 -0.35 7.40
CA VAL A 106 -15.30 0.52 6.38
C VAL A 106 -14.05 1.14 6.97
N VAL A 107 -12.96 1.11 6.22
CA VAL A 107 -11.69 1.75 6.59
C VAL A 107 -11.32 2.76 5.52
N TYR A 108 -11.14 4.02 5.89
CA TYR A 108 -10.57 5.07 5.06
C TYR A 108 -9.10 5.25 5.39
N SER A 109 -8.27 5.47 4.36
CA SER A 109 -6.83 5.64 4.55
C SER A 109 -6.27 6.55 3.46
N GLY A 110 -5.56 7.59 3.87
CA GLY A 110 -4.75 8.43 2.99
C GLY A 110 -3.38 7.79 2.71
N ASP A 111 -2.90 7.98 1.50
CA ASP A 111 -1.53 7.68 1.09
C ASP A 111 -0.68 8.95 1.15
N ASP A 112 0.07 9.16 2.24
CA ASP A 112 0.81 10.41 2.47
C ASP A 112 2.04 10.51 1.55
N SER A 113 1.77 11.03 0.37
CA SER A 113 2.75 11.49 -0.59
C SER A 113 2.07 12.42 -1.58
N ARG A 114 2.86 13.32 -2.18
CA ARG A 114 2.32 14.31 -3.11
C ARG A 114 1.78 13.59 -4.34
N PHE A 115 0.56 13.92 -4.73
CA PHE A 115 -0.12 13.38 -5.89
C PHE A 115 -0.42 11.87 -5.80
N ASP A 116 -0.57 11.35 -4.57
CA ASP A 116 -1.13 10.03 -4.29
C ASP A 116 -2.61 10.13 -3.88
N TYR A 117 -3.20 9.07 -3.32
CA TYR A 117 -4.65 8.86 -3.34
C TYR A 117 -5.29 8.70 -1.96
N LEU A 118 -6.60 8.92 -1.92
CA LEU A 118 -7.47 8.50 -0.81
C LEU A 118 -8.10 7.14 -1.14
N TYR A 119 -8.05 6.22 -0.18
CA TYR A 119 -8.60 4.88 -0.32
C TYR A 119 -9.73 4.60 0.67
N ARG A 120 -10.62 3.67 0.28
CA ARG A 120 -11.66 3.09 1.13
C ARG A 120 -11.72 1.59 0.95
N PHE A 121 -11.58 0.85 2.03
CA PHE A 121 -11.89 -0.57 2.12
C PHE A 121 -13.29 -0.78 2.71
N VAL A 122 -14.05 -1.73 2.16
CA VAL A 122 -15.33 -2.19 2.72
C VAL A 122 -15.28 -3.70 2.88
N SER A 123 -15.49 -4.21 4.10
CA SER A 123 -15.48 -5.65 4.38
C SER A 123 -16.60 -6.40 3.66
N ASN A 124 -16.38 -7.68 3.33
CA ASN A 124 -17.45 -8.56 2.84
C ASN A 124 -18.41 -8.95 3.99
N GLY A 125 -17.83 -9.23 5.16
CA GLY A 125 -18.57 -9.60 6.36
C GLY A 125 -19.16 -8.41 7.11
N ARG A 126 -20.04 -8.71 8.07
CA ARG A 126 -20.63 -7.73 8.99
C ARG A 126 -20.06 -7.90 10.39
N TYR A 127 -19.95 -6.79 11.12
CA TYR A 127 -19.57 -6.79 12.52
C TYR A 127 -20.61 -7.53 13.37
N ASP A 128 -20.14 -8.43 14.23
CA ASP A 128 -20.96 -9.14 15.21
C ASP A 128 -20.53 -8.76 16.64
N PRO A 129 -21.33 -7.99 17.40
CA PRO A 129 -20.97 -7.58 18.76
C PRO A 129 -20.85 -8.76 19.74
N ALA A 130 -21.41 -9.93 19.42
CA ALA A 130 -21.34 -11.12 20.24
C ALA A 130 -20.19 -12.06 19.86
N ASN A 131 -19.52 -11.84 18.71
CA ASN A 131 -18.52 -12.76 18.18
C ASN A 131 -17.22 -12.06 17.75
N ARG A 132 -16.39 -11.74 18.75
CA ARG A 132 -15.06 -11.14 18.53
C ARG A 132 -14.18 -11.96 17.58
N ALA A 133 -14.19 -13.28 17.69
CA ALA A 133 -13.36 -14.15 16.87
C ALA A 133 -13.73 -14.08 15.37
N ALA A 134 -15.00 -13.87 15.05
CA ALA A 134 -15.42 -13.60 13.68
C ALA A 134 -14.95 -12.22 13.19
N ASN A 135 -14.98 -11.21 14.06
CA ASN A 135 -14.59 -9.84 13.71
C ASN A 135 -13.11 -9.69 13.34
N LEU A 136 -12.22 -10.50 13.94
CA LEU A 136 -10.78 -10.51 13.61
C LEU A 136 -10.47 -10.89 12.16
N LYS A 137 -11.46 -11.36 11.39
CA LYS A 137 -11.31 -11.71 9.97
C LYS A 137 -11.91 -10.67 9.02
N LEU A 138 -12.58 -9.64 9.53
CA LEU A 138 -13.34 -8.69 8.70
C LEU A 138 -12.45 -7.85 7.78
N LEU A 139 -11.18 -7.65 8.14
CA LEU A 139 -10.21 -6.92 7.32
C LEU A 139 -9.47 -7.80 6.31
N SER A 140 -9.71 -9.12 6.32
CA SER A 140 -9.06 -10.06 5.40
C SER A 140 -9.77 -10.20 4.05
N GLU A 141 -11.06 -9.86 3.98
CA GLU A 141 -11.87 -10.00 2.77
C GLU A 141 -12.81 -8.80 2.60
N GLY A 142 -12.72 -8.15 1.45
CA GLY A 142 -13.52 -6.99 1.11
C GLY A 142 -13.10 -6.37 -0.22
N THR A 143 -13.55 -5.14 -0.45
CA THR A 143 -13.22 -4.37 -1.65
C THR A 143 -12.48 -3.11 -1.25
N LEU A 144 -11.25 -2.98 -1.72
CA LEU A 144 -10.51 -1.71 -1.70
C LEU A 144 -10.92 -0.86 -2.92
N SER A 145 -11.04 0.44 -2.72
CA SER A 145 -11.34 1.39 -3.79
C SER A 145 -10.51 2.67 -3.63
N ALA A 146 -10.12 3.28 -4.75
CA ALA A 146 -9.50 4.60 -4.77
C ALA A 146 -10.55 5.68 -5.08
N ALA A 147 -10.37 6.87 -4.52
CA ALA A 147 -11.27 8.00 -4.73
C ALA A 147 -11.02 8.69 -6.07
N ARG A 148 -12.10 9.04 -6.78
CA ARG A 148 -12.10 10.06 -7.84
C ARG A 148 -13.11 11.15 -7.51
N PHE A 149 -12.63 12.36 -7.31
CA PHE A 149 -13.43 13.56 -7.11
C PHE A 149 -13.79 14.16 -8.47
N ASN A 150 -15.07 14.37 -8.71
CA ASN A 150 -15.61 14.90 -9.95
C ASN A 150 -15.81 16.43 -9.85
N ASP A 151 -15.79 17.11 -11.00
CA ASP A 151 -15.93 18.58 -11.07
C ASP A 151 -17.27 19.12 -10.51
N ASP A 152 -18.28 18.26 -10.44
CA ASP A 152 -19.60 18.59 -9.88
C ASP A 152 -19.69 18.42 -8.36
N GLY A 153 -18.57 18.08 -7.70
CA GLY A 153 -18.47 17.85 -6.26
C GLY A 153 -18.90 16.45 -5.82
N THR A 154 -19.23 15.55 -6.75
CA THR A 154 -19.48 14.14 -6.43
C THR A 154 -18.18 13.34 -6.31
N LEU A 155 -18.29 12.14 -5.74
CA LEU A 155 -17.17 11.24 -5.52
C LEU A 155 -17.52 9.84 -6.02
N ASP A 156 -16.63 9.28 -6.84
CA ASP A 156 -16.66 7.89 -7.23
C ASP A 156 -15.62 7.08 -6.45
N TRP A 157 -16.01 5.89 -6.03
CA TRP A 157 -15.10 4.89 -5.48
C TRP A 157 -14.78 3.87 -6.56
N LEU A 158 -13.54 3.88 -7.04
CA LEU A 158 -13.04 3.04 -8.13
C LEU A 158 -12.53 1.72 -7.54
N PRO A 159 -13.21 0.57 -7.74
CA PRO A 159 -12.80 -0.69 -7.15
C PRO A 159 -11.47 -1.19 -7.73
N LEU A 160 -10.56 -1.60 -6.85
CA LEU A 160 -9.28 -2.20 -7.24
C LEU A 160 -9.45 -3.73 -7.35
N THR A 161 -10.18 -4.16 -8.39
CA THR A 161 -10.50 -5.58 -8.63
C THR A 161 -9.75 -6.12 -9.84
N PHE A 162 -8.97 -7.18 -9.65
CA PHE A 162 -8.32 -7.88 -10.76
C PHE A 162 -9.34 -8.46 -11.75
N GLY A 163 -9.05 -8.33 -13.05
CA GLY A 163 -9.93 -8.75 -14.13
C GLY A 163 -10.98 -7.69 -14.53
N GLU A 164 -11.05 -6.57 -13.82
CA GLU A 164 -11.98 -5.48 -14.13
C GLU A 164 -11.26 -4.27 -14.72
N GLY A 165 -11.86 -3.67 -15.75
CA GLY A 165 -11.32 -2.49 -16.41
C GLY A 165 -9.87 -2.69 -16.86
N PRO A 166 -8.93 -1.79 -16.48
CA PRO A 166 -7.52 -1.92 -16.85
C PRO A 166 -6.72 -2.85 -15.93
N LEU A 167 -7.31 -3.46 -14.90
CA LEU A 167 -6.57 -4.25 -13.91
C LEU A 167 -6.41 -5.71 -14.34
N THR A 168 -5.67 -5.92 -15.43
CA THR A 168 -5.53 -7.20 -16.11
C THR A 168 -4.07 -7.52 -16.46
N PRO A 169 -3.76 -8.74 -16.94
CA PRO A 169 -2.39 -9.11 -17.35
C PRO A 169 -1.79 -8.19 -18.41
N GLU A 170 -2.61 -7.62 -19.30
CA GLU A 170 -2.15 -6.65 -20.30
C GLU A 170 -1.50 -5.41 -19.69
N ASN A 171 -1.86 -5.06 -18.46
CA ASN A 171 -1.30 -3.93 -17.71
C ASN A 171 -0.35 -4.35 -16.57
N GLY A 172 0.01 -5.64 -16.52
CA GLY A 172 1.02 -6.17 -15.61
C GLY A 172 0.49 -6.67 -14.27
N PHE A 173 -0.81 -6.96 -14.15
CA PHE A 173 -1.38 -7.65 -12.99
C PHE A 173 -1.72 -9.08 -13.37
N GLU A 174 -1.23 -10.09 -12.63
CA GLU A 174 -1.57 -11.50 -12.88
C GLU A 174 -2.63 -12.00 -11.90
N SER A 175 -2.90 -11.23 -10.84
CA SER A 175 -3.79 -11.61 -9.75
C SER A 175 -4.25 -10.42 -8.92
N GLN A 176 -5.24 -10.66 -8.06
CA GLN A 176 -5.64 -9.69 -7.02
C GLN A 176 -4.49 -9.35 -6.06
N ALA A 177 -3.54 -10.27 -5.84
CA ALA A 177 -2.39 -10.02 -4.99
C ALA A 177 -1.49 -8.93 -5.57
N ASP A 178 -1.26 -8.95 -6.88
CA ASP A 178 -0.48 -7.91 -7.57
C ASP A 178 -1.17 -6.56 -7.47
N VAL A 179 -2.50 -6.52 -7.66
CA VAL A 179 -3.30 -5.29 -7.50
C VAL A 179 -3.15 -4.70 -6.09
N MET A 180 -3.08 -5.53 -5.04
CA MET A 180 -2.90 -5.05 -3.67
C MET A 180 -1.46 -4.62 -3.38
N ILE A 181 -0.45 -5.33 -3.89
CA ILE A 181 0.97 -4.96 -3.74
C ILE A 181 1.29 -3.64 -4.47
N ASP A 182 0.67 -3.46 -5.64
CA ASP A 182 0.85 -2.33 -6.54
C ASP A 182 -0.40 -1.44 -6.61
N ALA A 183 -1.07 -1.25 -5.47
CA ALA A 183 -2.32 -0.47 -5.35
C ALA A 183 -2.22 0.94 -5.96
N ARG A 184 -1.04 1.60 -5.86
CA ARG A 184 -0.79 2.89 -6.51
C ARG A 184 -0.86 2.80 -8.03
N LEU A 185 -0.24 1.79 -8.63
CA LEU A 185 -0.28 1.58 -10.09
C LEU A 185 -1.68 1.23 -10.56
N ALA A 186 -2.44 0.47 -9.77
CA ALA A 186 -3.83 0.16 -10.05
C ALA A 186 -4.70 1.43 -10.02
N ALA A 187 -4.54 2.27 -8.99
CA ALA A 187 -5.25 3.54 -8.86
C ALA A 187 -4.89 4.54 -9.97
N ASP A 188 -3.61 4.60 -10.37
CA ASP A 188 -3.16 5.40 -11.53
C ASP A 188 -3.95 5.01 -12.79
N LEU A 189 -4.08 3.71 -13.07
CA LEU A 189 -4.77 3.19 -14.27
C LEU A 189 -6.29 3.41 -14.25
N LEU A 190 -6.89 3.41 -13.06
CA LEU A 190 -8.31 3.69 -12.89
C LEU A 190 -8.65 5.18 -12.97
N GLY A 191 -7.64 6.05 -12.94
CA GLY A 191 -7.83 7.50 -12.97
C GLY A 191 -8.34 8.07 -11.64
N ALA A 192 -7.79 7.57 -10.53
CA ALA A 192 -8.02 8.17 -9.21
C ALA A 192 -7.50 9.63 -9.18
N THR A 193 -8.09 10.46 -8.34
CA THR A 193 -7.70 11.88 -8.24
C THR A 193 -6.44 12.01 -7.40
N ALA A 194 -5.37 12.54 -7.98
CA ALA A 194 -4.15 12.88 -7.27
C ALA A 194 -4.41 13.97 -6.22
N MET A 195 -3.97 13.73 -4.98
CA MET A 195 -4.25 14.56 -3.82
C MET A 195 -2.99 15.29 -3.31
N ASP A 196 -3.19 16.41 -2.63
CA ASP A 196 -2.11 17.22 -2.04
C ASP A 196 -1.65 16.66 -0.68
N ARG A 197 -1.09 15.44 -0.67
CA ARG A 197 -0.68 14.69 0.53
C ARG A 197 -1.84 14.40 1.49
N PRO A 198 -2.65 13.37 1.21
CA PRO A 198 -3.74 12.99 2.10
C PRO A 198 -3.16 12.38 3.39
N GLU A 199 -3.20 13.16 4.47
CA GLU A 199 -2.87 12.74 5.84
C GLU A 199 -4.18 12.36 6.59
N ASP A 200 -4.29 12.63 7.90
CA ASP A 200 -5.45 12.27 8.76
C ASP A 200 -6.74 13.10 8.53
#